data_AF-A0A6P1TH76-F1
#
_entry.id   AF-A0A6P1TH76-F1
#
_cell.length_a   1.000
_cell.length_b   1.000
_cell.length_c   1.000
_cell.angle_alpha   90.00
_cell.angle_beta   90.00
_cell.angle_gamma   90.00
#
_symmetry.space_group_name_H-M   'P 1'
#
loop_
_entity.id
_entity.type
_entity.pdbx_description
1 polymer ?
#
loop_
_entity_poly.entity_id
_entity_poly.type
_entity_poly.pdbx_seq_one_letter_code
_entity_poly.pdbx_strand_id
1 'polypeptide(L)'
;MIIKVILLVAVMTYFARSSNWLNAAIFWGVGVLLLSFIFGGVQLGAIIGAAISFAIALGVFKLLDHLEGAGAWYWVAYVFGIAALIVVA
;
A
#
# COMPACT_ATOMS: atom_id res chain seq x y z
N MET A 1 -13.03 -2.27 7.51
CA MET A 1 -12.39 -0.98 7.15
C MET A 1 -11.27 -0.57 8.10
N ILE A 2 -11.49 -0.52 9.42
CA ILE A 2 -10.50 0.02 10.38
C ILE A 2 -9.11 -0.66 10.34
N ILE A 3 -9.06 -2.00 10.20
CA ILE A 3 -7.78 -2.73 10.18
C ILE A 3 -6.93 -2.40 8.94
N LYS A 4 -7.57 -2.16 7.79
CA LYS A 4 -6.87 -1.74 6.55
C LYS A 4 -6.26 -0.35 6.69
N VAL A 5 -6.94 0.54 7.41
CA VAL A 5 -6.41 1.88 7.75
C VAL A 5 -5.20 1.77 8.67
N ILE A 6 -5.24 0.90 9.69
CA ILE A 6 -4.09 0.66 10.57
C ILE A 6 -2.89 0.12 9.79
N LEU A 7 -3.13 -0.87 8.91
CA LEU A 7 -2.09 -1.39 8.01
C LEU A 7 -1.49 -0.29 7.14
N LEU A 8 -2.33 0.57 6.57
CA LEU A 8 -1.89 1.68 5.72
C LEU A 8 -0.99 2.66 6.48
N VAL A 9 -1.40 3.05 7.69
CA VAL A 9 -0.60 3.94 8.55
C VAL A 9 0.74 3.28 8.91
N ALA A 10 0.74 1.98 9.23
CA ALA A 10 1.96 1.24 9.53
C ALA A 10 2.93 1.21 8.33
N VAL A 11 2.42 0.90 7.13
CA VAL A 11 3.23 0.85 5.90
C VAL A 11 3.75 2.25 5.52
N MET A 12 2.92 3.29 5.62
CA MET A 12 3.35 4.67 5.36
C MET A 12 4.41 5.14 6.34
N THR A 13 4.27 4.78 7.63
CA THR A 13 5.28 5.08 8.65
C THR A 13 6.58 4.33 8.40
N TYR A 14 6.49 3.06 7.96
CA TYR A 14 7.65 2.27 7.56
C TYR A 14 8.37 2.88 6.34
N PHE A 15 7.61 3.28 5.31
CA PHE A 15 8.15 3.92 4.12
C PHE A 15 8.89 5.21 4.47
N ALA A 16 8.27 6.10 5.26
CA ALA A 16 8.87 7.36 5.68
C ALA A 16 10.15 7.20 6.52
N ARG A 17 10.37 6.04 7.16
CA ARG A 17 11.58 5.77 7.96
C ARG A 17 12.68 5.06 7.19
N SER A 18 12.32 4.22 6.23
CA SER A 18 13.26 3.33 5.54
C SER A 18 13.60 3.80 4.13
N SER A 19 12.80 4.70 3.55
CA SER A 19 12.81 5.07 2.13
C SER A 19 12.92 3.85 1.20
N ASN A 20 12.37 2.70 1.63
CA ASN A 20 12.42 1.45 0.87
C ASN A 20 11.04 1.16 0.29
N TRP A 21 10.79 1.74 -0.88
CA TRP A 21 9.52 1.65 -1.60
C TRP A 21 9.10 0.20 -1.90
N LEU A 22 10.06 -0.68 -2.20
CA LEU A 22 9.79 -2.08 -2.52
C LEU A 22 9.28 -2.83 -1.30
N ASN A 23 9.96 -2.69 -0.16
CA ASN A 23 9.54 -3.33 1.07
C ASN A 23 8.19 -2.81 1.57
N ALA A 24 7.93 -1.50 1.43
CA ALA A 24 6.63 -0.91 1.75
C ALA A 24 5.50 -1.51 0.89
N ALA A 25 5.73 -1.66 -0.42
CA ALA A 25 4.78 -2.32 -1.32
C ALA A 25 4.57 -3.79 -0.94
N ILE A 26 5.63 -4.53 -0.61
CA ILE A 26 5.55 -5.93 -0.18
C ILE A 26 4.72 -6.05 1.10
N PHE A 27 4.99 -5.22 2.12
CA PHE A 27 4.22 -5.24 3.36
C PHE A 27 2.74 -4.94 3.15
N TRP A 28 2.42 -4.03 2.22
CA TRP A 28 1.04 -3.78 1.84
C TRP A 28 0.38 -5.01 1.20
N GLY A 29 0.98 -5.55 0.14
CA GLY A 29 0.43 -6.70 -0.59
C GLY A 29 0.25 -7.94 0.29
N VAL A 30 1.26 -8.25 1.11
CA VAL A 30 1.19 -9.35 2.08
C VAL A 30 0.15 -9.06 3.16
N GLY A 31 0.08 -7.83 3.66
CA GLY A 31 -0.93 -7.44 4.65
C GLY A 31 -2.36 -7.62 4.13
N VAL A 32 -2.64 -7.17 2.90
CA VAL A 32 -3.96 -7.35 2.25
C VAL A 32 -4.30 -8.83 2.07
N LEU A 33 -3.33 -9.66 1.66
CA LEU A 33 -3.51 -11.10 1.51
C LEU A 33 -3.83 -11.77 2.85
N LEU A 34 -3.05 -11.48 3.90
CA LEU A 34 -3.24 -12.04 5.24
C LEU A 34 -4.60 -11.64 5.83
N LEU A 35 -5.01 -10.38 5.65
CA LEU A 35 -6.33 -9.93 6.07
C LEU A 35 -7.43 -10.69 5.32
N SER A 36 -7.26 -10.92 4.02
CA SER A 36 -8.21 -11.71 3.24
C SER A 36 -8.33 -13.15 3.76
N PHE A 37 -7.23 -13.75 4.20
CA PHE A 37 -7.27 -15.08 4.83
C PHE A 37 -7.97 -15.09 6.18
N ILE A 38 -7.74 -14.09 7.03
CA ILE A 38 -8.36 -13.99 8.36
C ILE A 38 -9.87 -13.78 8.26
N PHE A 39 -10.34 -12.98 7.28
CA PHE A 39 -11.74 -12.54 7.21
C PHE A 39 -12.58 -13.24 6.14
N GLY A 40 -11.99 -13.99 5.20
CA GLY A 40 -12.71 -14.59 4.06
C GLY A 40 -12.17 -15.91 3.52
N GLY A 41 -11.08 -16.44 4.08
CA GLY A 41 -10.47 -17.71 3.66
C GLY A 41 -9.62 -17.62 2.38
N VAL A 42 -9.05 -18.76 1.97
CA VAL A 42 -8.16 -18.85 0.79
C VAL A 42 -9.00 -19.04 -0.48
N GLN A 43 -9.20 -17.96 -1.22
CA GLN A 43 -9.90 -17.98 -2.51
C GLN A 43 -8.99 -17.40 -3.60
N LEU A 44 -9.07 -17.93 -4.82
CA LEU A 44 -8.27 -17.41 -5.95
C LEU A 44 -8.49 -15.91 -6.17
N GLY A 45 -9.72 -15.42 -5.94
CA GLY A 45 -10.04 -13.99 -6.00
C GLY A 45 -9.29 -13.13 -4.97
N ALA A 46 -9.02 -13.66 -3.77
CA ALA A 46 -8.24 -12.95 -2.76
C ALA A 46 -6.76 -12.84 -3.14
N ILE A 47 -6.21 -13.88 -3.77
CA ILE A 47 -4.83 -13.88 -4.26
C ILE A 47 -4.68 -12.87 -5.42
N ILE A 48 -5.62 -12.88 -6.37
CA ILE A 48 -5.63 -11.91 -7.49
C ILE A 48 -5.80 -10.48 -6.96
N GLY A 49 -6.72 -10.26 -6.02
CA GLY A 49 -6.93 -8.96 -5.39
C GLY A 49 -5.67 -8.45 -4.68
N ALA A 50 -5.00 -9.30 -3.92
CA ALA A 50 -3.73 -8.96 -3.27
C ALA A 50 -2.61 -8.64 -4.27
N ALA A 51 -2.53 -9.38 -5.39
CA ALA A 51 -1.55 -9.11 -6.45
C ALA A 51 -1.79 -7.76 -7.15
N ILE A 52 -3.06 -7.42 -7.44
CA ILE A 52 -3.44 -6.10 -7.98
C ILE A 52 -3.11 -4.99 -6.98
N SER A 53 -3.47 -5.19 -5.71
CA SER A 53 -3.20 -4.23 -4.64
C SER A 53 -1.70 -4.01 -4.44
N PHE A 54 -0.88 -5.07 -4.55
CA PHE A 54 0.58 -4.99 -4.55
C PHE A 54 1.12 -4.19 -5.74
N ALA A 55 0.65 -4.45 -6.97
CA ALA A 55 1.11 -3.73 -8.15
C ALA A 55 0.82 -2.22 -8.06
N ILE A 56 -0.36 -1.86 -7.55
CA ILE A 56 -0.74 -0.46 -7.30
C ILE A 56 0.14 0.15 -6.21
N ALA A 57 0.37 -0.56 -5.10
CA ALA A 57 1.27 -0.11 -4.04
C ALA A 57 2.69 0.13 -4.55
N LEU A 58 3.18 -0.74 -5.42
CA LEU A 58 4.51 -0.60 -6.02
C LEU A 58 4.60 0.69 -6.86
N GLY A 59 3.55 1.00 -7.64
CA GLY A 59 3.44 2.27 -8.36
C GLY A 59 3.38 3.49 -7.43
N VAL A 60 2.56 3.44 -6.39
CA VAL A 60 2.39 4.53 -5.41
C VAL A 60 3.70 4.80 -4.67
N PHE A 61 4.32 3.79 -4.07
CA PHE A 61 5.54 3.98 -3.28
C PHE A 61 6.72 4.38 -4.14
N LYS A 62 6.84 3.84 -5.37
CA LYS A 62 7.88 4.28 -6.31
C LYS A 62 7.69 5.73 -6.76
N LEU A 63 6.44 6.17 -6.94
CA LEU A 63 6.14 7.57 -7.25
C LEU A 63 6.47 8.48 -6.06
N LEU A 64 6.13 8.07 -4.84
CA LEU A 64 6.45 8.83 -3.63
C LEU A 64 7.95 8.94 -3.38
N ASP A 65 8.69 7.86 -3.62
CA ASP A 65 10.16 7.81 -3.57
C ASP A 65 10.77 8.76 -4.61
N HIS A 66 10.27 8.73 -5.85
CA HIS A 66 10.73 9.63 -6.90
C HIS A 66 10.44 11.11 -6.61
N LEU A 67 9.34 11.40 -5.92
CA LEU A 67 8.93 12.76 -5.56
C LEU A 67 9.47 13.18 -4.19
N GLU A 68 10.25 12.34 -3.50
CA GLU A 68 10.85 12.68 -2.22
C GLU A 68 11.79 13.89 -2.40
N GLY A 69 11.45 15.02 -1.78
CA GLY A 69 12.15 16.30 -1.96
C GLY A 69 11.53 17.27 -2.96
N ALA A 70 10.53 16.87 -3.75
CA ALA A 70 9.82 17.72 -4.71
C ALA A 70 8.75 18.66 -4.08
N GLY A 71 8.70 18.74 -2.74
CA GLY A 71 7.87 19.67 -1.98
C GLY A 71 6.36 19.48 -2.18
N ALA A 72 5.75 20.26 -3.07
CA ALA A 72 4.29 20.29 -3.26
C ALA A 72 3.73 19.02 -3.94
N TRP A 73 4.44 18.48 -4.93
CA TRP A 73 3.97 17.32 -5.71
C TRP A 73 3.99 16.02 -4.90
N TYR A 74 4.88 15.92 -3.91
CA TYR A 74 4.92 14.81 -2.97
C TYR A 74 3.60 14.66 -2.21
N TRP A 75 3.10 15.76 -1.64
CA TRP A 75 1.86 15.75 -0.86
C TRP A 75 0.64 15.42 -1.71
N VAL A 76 0.61 15.89 -2.96
CA VAL A 76 -0.44 15.54 -3.92
C VAL A 76 -0.41 14.04 -4.20
N ALA A 77 0.75 13.50 -4.58
CA ALA A 77 0.92 12.06 -4.82
C ALA A 77 0.60 11.21 -3.58
N TYR A 78 0.89 11.72 -2.38
CA TYR A 78 0.62 11.05 -1.11
C TYR A 78 -0.88 10.86 -0.87
N VAL A 79 -1.68 11.92 -1.05
CA VAL A 79 -3.14 11.87 -0.87
C VAL A 79 -3.78 10.94 -1.91
N PHE A 80 -3.42 11.08 -3.19
CA PHE A 80 -3.96 10.21 -4.24
C PHE A 80 -3.49 8.75 -4.08
N GLY A 81 -2.25 8.53 -3.65
CA GLY A 81 -1.72 7.21 -3.37
C GLY A 81 -2.45 6.50 -2.22
N ILE A 82 -2.71 7.21 -1.11
CA ILE A 82 -3.53 6.70 0.00
C ILE A 82 -4.93 6.34 -0.47
N ALA A 83 -5.58 7.22 -1.25
CA ALA A 83 -6.91 6.97 -1.76
C ALA A 83 -6.96 5.73 -2.67
N ALA A 84 -5.98 5.59 -3.57
CA ALA A 84 -5.86 4.41 -4.43
C ALA A 84 -5.74 3.13 -3.61
N LEU A 85 -4.82 3.12 -2.63
CA LEU A 85 -4.60 1.95 -1.76
C LEU A 85 -5.86 1.56 -0.98
N ILE A 86 -6.59 2.52 -0.43
CA ILE A 86 -7.85 2.25 0.29
C ILE A 86 -8.91 1.65 -0.63
N VAL A 87 -8.99 2.09 -1.88
CA VAL A 87 -10.00 1.60 -2.85
C VAL A 87 -9.70 0.17 -3.30
N VAL A 88 -8.43 -0.20 -3.48
CA VAL A 88 -8.05 -1.55 -3.96
C VAL A 88 -7.72 -2.57 -2.87
N ALA A 89 -7.66 -2.19 -1.60
CA ALA A 89 -7.57 -3.15 -0.50
C ALA A 89 -8.94 -3.61 -0.02
#